data_AF-A0A6M2A9A6-F1
#
_entry.id   AF-A0A6M2A9A6-F1
#
_cell.length_a   1.000
_cell.length_b   1.000
_cell.length_c   1.000
_cell.angle_alpha   90.00
_cell.angle_beta   90.00
_cell.angle_gamma   90.00
#
_symmetry.space_group_name_H-M   'P 1'
#
loop_
_entity.id
_entity.type
_entity.pdbx_description
1 polymer ?
#
loop_
_entity_poly.entity_id
_entity_poly.type
_entity_poly.pdbx_seq_one_letter_code
_entity_poly.pdbx_strand_id
1 'polypeptide(L)'
;MDSSPDGSSLILYQTEDGQTQVEVRLLDETVWLTQAQMAELFSKDKRTISEHLQNIFKEGELSEKAVVRKFRTTAADGKNYETLHYNLDVIISTGYRVRSHRGTQFRIWATTRLKEFLIKGFFTSGYSQRDSFACR
;
A
#
# COMPACT_ATOMS: atom_id res chain seq x y z
N MET A 1 -10.57 -8.61 21.18
CA MET A 1 -9.77 -9.83 20.95
C MET A 1 -10.21 -10.39 19.61
N ASP A 2 -9.51 -10.03 18.54
CA ASP A 2 -9.58 -10.69 17.24
C ASP A 2 -8.13 -10.81 16.77
N SER A 3 -7.58 -12.00 16.96
CA SER A 3 -6.24 -12.35 16.54
C SER A 3 -6.39 -13.53 15.58
N SER A 4 -6.40 -13.19 14.29
CA SER A 4 -6.26 -14.15 13.20
C SER A 4 -4.96 -14.96 13.37
N PRO A 5 -4.94 -16.25 13.01
CA PRO A 5 -3.91 -17.22 13.43
C PRO A 5 -2.50 -17.00 12.84
N ASP A 6 -2.31 -16.01 11.95
CA ASP A 6 -1.06 -15.77 11.23
C ASP A 6 -0.30 -14.50 11.69
N GLY A 7 -0.68 -13.88 12.81
CA GLY A 7 -0.04 -12.63 13.27
C GLY A 7 -0.31 -11.43 12.35
N SER A 8 -1.24 -11.56 11.39
CA SER A 8 -1.66 -10.49 10.51
C SER A 8 -2.66 -9.58 11.21
N SER A 9 -2.37 -8.27 11.28
CA SER A 9 -3.33 -7.28 11.77
C SER A 9 -4.16 -6.71 10.62
N LEU A 10 -5.43 -6.49 10.88
CA LEU A 10 -6.38 -5.99 9.91
C LEU A 10 -6.70 -4.54 10.24
N ILE A 11 -6.42 -3.61 9.32
CA ILE A 11 -6.69 -2.18 9.51
C ILE A 11 -7.71 -1.72 8.49
N LEU A 12 -8.68 -0.93 8.93
CA LEU A 12 -9.58 -0.22 8.04
C LEU A 12 -8.92 1.08 7.56
N TYR A 13 -8.54 1.13 6.29
CA TYR A 13 -8.06 2.37 5.66
C TYR A 13 -9.24 3.14 5.09
N GLN A 14 -9.43 4.36 5.56
CA GLN A 14 -10.43 5.27 5.03
C GLN A 14 -9.77 6.29 4.11
N THR A 15 -10.31 6.45 2.91
CA THR A 15 -9.87 7.52 2.00
C THR A 15 -10.19 8.90 2.57
N GLU A 16 -9.44 9.94 2.17
CA GLU A 16 -9.57 11.30 2.75
C GLU A 16 -10.98 11.91 2.68
N ASP A 17 -11.79 11.51 1.69
CA ASP A 17 -13.18 11.92 1.53
C ASP A 17 -14.18 11.08 2.34
N GLY A 18 -13.70 10.09 3.11
CA GLY A 18 -14.52 9.25 3.98
C GLY A 18 -15.34 8.16 3.27
N GLN A 19 -15.37 8.15 1.93
CA GLN A 19 -16.33 7.36 1.15
C GLN A 19 -15.92 5.91 0.91
N THR A 20 -14.63 5.59 1.03
CA THR A 20 -14.13 4.24 0.77
C THR A 20 -13.40 3.72 1.99
N GLN A 21 -13.82 2.55 2.47
CA GLN A 21 -13.23 1.85 3.60
C GLN A 21 -12.65 0.53 3.07
N VAL A 22 -11.33 0.49 2.93
CA VAL A 22 -10.64 -0.70 2.46
C VAL A 22 -10.06 -1.44 3.65
N GLU A 23 -10.46 -2.70 3.79
CA GLU A 23 -9.85 -3.62 4.73
C GLU A 23 -8.42 -3.96 4.27
N VAL A 24 -7.43 -3.72 5.11
CA VAL A 24 -6.02 -3.87 4.78
C VAL A 24 -5.39 -4.91 5.69
N ARG A 25 -4.68 -5.87 5.10
CA ARG A 25 -3.88 -6.83 5.87
C ARG A 25 -2.46 -6.29 6.04
N LEU A 26 -1.99 -6.22 7.29
CA LEU A 26 -0.61 -5.93 7.64
C LEU A 26 0.10 -7.22 8.03
N LEU A 27 1.25 -7.47 7.41
CA LEU A 27 2.13 -8.60 7.73
C LEU A 27 3.56 -8.23 7.31
N ASP A 28 4.55 -8.62 8.11
CA ASP A 28 5.98 -8.33 7.86
C ASP A 28 6.26 -6.84 7.59
N GLU A 29 5.65 -5.96 8.39
CA GLU A 29 5.77 -4.49 8.26
C GLU A 29 5.32 -3.92 6.91
N THR A 30 4.65 -4.72 6.08
CA THR A 30 4.08 -4.28 4.79
C THR A 30 2.57 -4.46 4.76
N VAL A 31 1.96 -3.69 3.87
CA VAL A 31 0.55 -3.77 3.50
C VAL A 31 0.35 -4.80 2.40
N TRP A 32 -0.75 -5.56 2.50
CA TRP A 32 -1.20 -6.53 1.52
C TRP A 32 -2.65 -6.26 1.14
N LEU A 33 -2.92 -6.15 -0.16
CA LEU A 33 -4.27 -5.99 -0.71
C LEU A 33 -4.56 -7.03 -1.78
N THR A 34 -5.80 -7.48 -1.84
CA THR A 34 -6.32 -8.25 -2.97
C THR A 34 -6.54 -7.35 -4.17
N GLN A 35 -6.67 -7.96 -5.35
CA GLN A 35 -7.06 -7.24 -6.56
C GLN A 35 -8.42 -6.52 -6.41
N ALA A 36 -9.35 -7.12 -5.65
CA ALA A 36 -10.65 -6.52 -5.38
C ALA A 36 -10.54 -5.24 -4.56
N GLN A 37 -9.72 -5.27 -3.51
CA GLN A 37 -9.46 -4.10 -2.66
C GLN A 37 -8.74 -2.99 -3.43
N MET A 38 -7.80 -3.33 -4.31
CA MET A 38 -7.16 -2.32 -5.18
C MET A 38 -8.16 -1.69 -6.17
N ALA A 39 -9.08 -2.48 -6.72
CA ALA A 39 -10.13 -1.99 -7.60
C ALA A 39 -11.03 -0.96 -6.86
N GLU A 40 -11.41 -1.26 -5.63
CA GLU A 40 -12.17 -0.36 -4.76
C GLU A 40 -11.37 0.91 -4.41
N LEU A 41 -10.12 0.75 -3.92
CA LEU A 41 -9.23 1.84 -3.53
C LEU A 41 -9.04 2.88 -4.65
N PHE A 42 -8.86 2.40 -5.88
CA PHE A 42 -8.61 3.27 -7.03
C PHE A 42 -9.86 3.61 -7.84
N SER A 43 -11.04 3.17 -7.39
CA SER A 43 -12.32 3.27 -8.11
C SER A 43 -12.18 2.88 -9.58
N LYS A 44 -11.70 1.66 -9.81
CA LYS A 44 -11.52 1.03 -11.12
C LYS A 44 -12.11 -0.36 -11.12
N ASP A 45 -12.38 -0.89 -12.31
CA ASP A 45 -12.77 -2.28 -12.45
C ASP A 45 -11.60 -3.22 -12.19
N LYS A 46 -11.88 -4.41 -11.65
CA LYS A 46 -10.88 -5.48 -11.46
C LYS A 46 -10.09 -5.77 -12.74
N ARG A 47 -10.74 -5.71 -13.90
CA ARG A 47 -10.09 -5.88 -15.21
C ARG A 47 -8.98 -4.86 -15.46
N THR A 48 -9.23 -3.58 -15.15
CA THR A 48 -8.22 -2.52 -15.32
C THR A 48 -7.03 -2.77 -14.40
N ILE A 49 -7.28 -3.21 -13.16
CA ILE A 49 -6.21 -3.59 -12.24
C ILE A 49 -5.44 -4.80 -12.77
N SER A 50 -6.10 -5.83 -13.30
CA SER A 50 -5.43 -6.97 -13.95
C SER A 50 -4.49 -6.53 -15.06
N GLU A 51 -4.95 -5.62 -15.93
CA GLU A 51 -4.16 -5.10 -17.05
C GLU A 51 -2.91 -4.35 -16.55
N HIS A 52 -3.05 -3.53 -15.50
CA HIS A 52 -1.89 -2.86 -14.88
C HIS A 52 -0.90 -3.84 -14.26
N LEU A 53 -1.38 -4.85 -13.52
CA LEU A 53 -0.54 -5.89 -12.91
C LEU A 53 0.24 -6.68 -13.96
N GLN A 54 -0.43 -7.10 -15.04
CA GLN A 54 0.21 -7.81 -16.14
C GLN A 54 1.32 -6.97 -16.77
N ASN A 55 1.08 -5.67 -17.00
CA ASN A 55 2.08 -4.78 -17.58
C ASN A 55 3.27 -4.57 -16.63
N ILE A 56 3.03 -4.38 -15.33
CA ILE A 56 4.09 -4.25 -14.31
C ILE A 56 5.04 -5.45 -14.34
N PHE A 57 4.49 -6.68 -14.37
CA PHE A 57 5.31 -7.89 -14.42
C PHE A 57 5.96 -8.12 -15.78
N LYS A 58 5.26 -7.81 -16.87
CA LYS A 58 5.80 -7.94 -18.25
C LYS A 58 6.97 -6.99 -18.50
N GLU A 59 6.90 -5.78 -17.95
CA GLU A 59 7.97 -4.78 -18.05
C GLU A 59 9.14 -5.08 -17.11
N GLY A 60 8.99 -6.05 -16.19
CA GLY A 60 10.03 -6.43 -15.23
C GLY A 60 10.25 -5.39 -14.13
N GLU A 61 9.30 -4.48 -13.90
CA GLU A 61 9.39 -3.48 -12.82
C GLU A 61 9.41 -4.18 -11.45
N LEU A 62 8.60 -5.24 -11.30
CA LEU A 62 8.53 -6.06 -10.09
C LEU A 62 8.59 -7.55 -10.45
N SER A 63 9.16 -8.34 -9.53
CA SER A 63 9.15 -9.80 -9.63
C SER A 63 7.96 -10.38 -8.88
N GLU A 64 7.06 -11.07 -9.58
CA GLU A 64 5.82 -11.62 -9.03
C GLU A 64 6.05 -12.46 -7.77
N LYS A 65 7.13 -13.26 -7.73
CA LYS A 65 7.47 -14.11 -6.58
C LYS A 65 7.80 -13.34 -5.30
N ALA A 66 8.25 -12.09 -5.41
CA ALA A 66 8.62 -11.26 -4.27
C ALA A 66 7.42 -10.47 -3.72
N VAL A 67 6.49 -10.11 -4.60
CA VAL A 67 5.44 -9.12 -4.29
C VAL A 67 4.03 -9.71 -4.23
N VAL A 68 3.86 -10.98 -4.58
CA VAL A 68 2.58 -11.70 -4.52
C VAL A 68 2.63 -12.82 -3.50
N ARG A 69 1.62 -12.89 -2.64
CA ARG A 69 1.43 -13.99 -1.68
C ARG A 69 0.00 -14.52 -1.76
N LYS A 70 -0.14 -15.83 -1.54
CA LYS A 70 -1.43 -16.48 -1.37
C LYS A 70 -1.78 -16.52 0.10
N PHE A 71 -2.95 -16.01 0.44
CA PHE A 71 -3.50 -16.14 1.78
C PHE A 71 -4.73 -17.03 1.74
N ARG A 72 -4.89 -17.86 2.79
CA ARG A 72 -6.10 -18.65 2.98
C ARG A 72 -7.20 -17.74 3.51
N THR A 73 -8.32 -17.72 2.82
CA THR A 73 -9.55 -17.07 3.26
C THR A 73 -10.60 -18.13 3.46
N THR A 74 -11.11 -18.25 4.69
CA THR A 74 -12.23 -19.13 5.00
C THR A 74 -13.51 -18.42 4.57
N ALA A 75 -14.18 -18.95 3.55
CA ALA A 75 -15.48 -18.44 3.18
C ALA A 75 -16.59 -18.99 4.10
N ALA A 76 -17.75 -18.35 4.08
CA ALA A 76 -18.90 -18.72 4.91
C ALA A 76 -19.44 -20.15 4.63
N ASP A 77 -19.05 -20.77 3.52
CA ASP A 77 -19.35 -22.15 3.15
C ASP A 77 -18.38 -23.18 3.81
N GLY A 78 -17.45 -22.72 4.65
CA GLY A 78 -16.44 -23.54 5.31
C GLY A 78 -15.31 -23.99 4.39
N LYS A 79 -15.28 -23.52 3.13
CA LYS A 79 -14.20 -23.84 2.18
C LYS A 79 -13.10 -22.80 2.28
N ASN A 80 -11.86 -23.29 2.25
CA ASN A 80 -10.67 -22.45 2.19
C ASN A 80 -10.37 -22.13 0.73
N TYR A 81 -10.42 -20.84 0.39
CA TYR A 81 -9.97 -20.34 -0.90
C TYR A 81 -8.61 -19.67 -0.76
N GLU A 82 -7.69 -19.96 -1.68
CA GLU A 82 -6.42 -19.23 -1.76
C GLU A 82 -6.64 -17.96 -2.58
N THR A 83 -6.51 -16.80 -1.94
CA THR A 83 -6.64 -15.50 -2.61
C THR A 83 -5.27 -14.84 -2.74
N LEU A 84 -4.96 -14.37 -3.95
CA LEU A 84 -3.75 -13.60 -4.21
C LEU A 84 -3.84 -12.21 -3.58
N HIS A 85 -2.79 -11.86 -2.85
CA HIS A 85 -2.58 -10.54 -2.30
C HIS A 85 -1.27 -9.98 -2.82
N TYR A 86 -1.25 -8.66 -2.98
CA TYR A 86 -0.18 -7.89 -3.56
C TYR A 86 0.35 -6.94 -2.49
N ASN A 87 1.68 -6.85 -2.38
CA ASN A 87 2.33 -6.02 -1.37
C ASN A 87 2.24 -4.52 -1.70
N LEU A 88 2.82 -3.69 -0.82
CA LEU A 88 2.84 -2.25 -0.96
C LEU A 88 3.49 -1.77 -2.28
N ASP A 89 4.54 -2.43 -2.76
CA ASP A 89 5.24 -2.02 -3.99
C ASP A 89 4.32 -2.11 -5.21
N VAL A 90 3.52 -3.17 -5.29
CA VAL A 90 2.53 -3.34 -6.37
C VAL A 90 1.43 -2.29 -6.26
N ILE A 91 0.97 -1.99 -5.04
CA ILE A 91 -0.08 -0.98 -4.80
C ILE A 91 0.42 0.41 -5.23
N ILE A 92 1.65 0.77 -4.88
CA ILE A 92 2.29 2.02 -5.30
C ILE A 92 2.42 2.05 -6.83
N SER A 93 3.02 1.03 -7.44
CA SER A 93 3.24 0.95 -8.89
C SER A 93 1.93 1.06 -9.66
N THR A 94 0.88 0.37 -9.19
CA THR A 94 -0.46 0.44 -9.77
C THR A 94 -1.05 1.83 -9.60
N GLY A 95 -1.01 2.41 -8.39
CA GLY A 95 -1.59 3.73 -8.08
C GLY A 95 -0.98 4.87 -8.91
N TYR A 96 0.29 4.78 -9.26
CA TYR A 96 0.93 5.74 -10.18
C TYR A 96 0.47 5.58 -11.64
N ARG A 97 0.09 4.37 -12.07
CA ARG A 97 -0.40 4.07 -13.42
C ARG A 97 -1.90 4.31 -13.59
N VAL A 98 -2.70 4.25 -12.51
CA VAL A 98 -4.16 4.40 -12.60
C VAL A 98 -4.57 5.84 -12.94
N ARG A 99 -5.36 5.99 -14.01
CA ARG A 99 -6.03 7.24 -14.38
C ARG A 99 -7.43 7.33 -13.77
N SER A 100 -7.54 7.75 -12.51
CA SER A 100 -8.80 8.08 -11.83
C SER A 100 -8.61 9.26 -10.87
N HIS A 101 -9.71 9.87 -10.42
CA HIS A 101 -9.68 10.87 -9.36
C HIS A 101 -8.99 10.32 -8.10
N ARG A 102 -9.35 9.10 -7.69
CA ARG A 102 -8.69 8.35 -6.61
C ARG A 102 -7.20 8.17 -6.84
N GLY A 103 -6.78 7.76 -8.04
CA GLY A 103 -5.37 7.63 -8.38
C GLY A 103 -4.63 8.95 -8.28
N THR A 104 -5.26 10.07 -8.66
CA THR A 104 -4.68 11.41 -8.48
C THR A 104 -4.51 11.76 -7.01
N GLN A 105 -5.52 11.52 -6.16
CA GLN A 105 -5.41 11.75 -4.71
C GLN A 105 -4.31 10.89 -4.09
N PHE A 106 -4.24 9.60 -4.47
CA PHE A 106 -3.19 8.70 -4.02
C PHE A 106 -1.80 9.24 -4.38
N ARG A 107 -1.58 9.71 -5.60
CA ARG A 107 -0.29 10.29 -6.03
C ARG A 107 0.04 11.58 -5.28
N ILE A 108 -0.93 12.46 -5.04
CA ILE A 108 -0.75 13.69 -4.25
C ILE A 108 -0.32 13.33 -2.83
N TRP A 109 -1.05 12.43 -2.18
CA TRP A 109 -0.76 11.94 -0.85
C TRP A 109 0.63 11.28 -0.77
N ALA A 110 0.92 10.32 -1.66
CA ALA A 110 2.19 9.58 -1.68
C ALA A 110 3.38 10.52 -1.90
N THR A 111 3.26 11.46 -2.84
CA THR A 111 4.30 12.46 -3.11
C THR A 111 4.50 13.40 -1.92
N THR A 112 3.42 13.79 -1.24
CA THR A 112 3.48 14.64 -0.05
C THR A 112 4.19 13.92 1.10
N ARG A 113 3.82 12.67 1.37
CA ARG A 113 4.48 11.84 2.38
C ARG A 113 5.96 11.62 2.05
N LEU A 114 6.28 11.28 0.81
CA LEU A 114 7.67 11.12 0.39
C LEU A 114 8.48 12.41 0.59
N LYS A 115 7.92 13.57 0.21
CA LYS A 115 8.55 14.88 0.47
C LYS A 115 8.75 15.12 1.97
N GLU A 116 7.75 14.85 2.81
CA GLU A 116 7.88 14.97 4.26
C GLU A 116 9.02 14.09 4.80
N PHE A 117 9.11 12.83 4.36
CA PHE A 117 10.16 11.91 4.78
C PHE A 117 11.55 12.34 4.30
N LEU A 118 11.68 12.79 3.05
CA LEU A 118 12.96 13.26 2.51
C LEU A 118 13.42 14.55 3.22
N ILE A 119 12.51 15.50 3.41
CA ILE A 119 12.82 16.79 4.04
C ILE A 119 13.11 16.61 5.53
N LYS A 120 12.21 15.94 6.28
CA LYS A 120 12.42 15.70 7.72
C LYS A 120 13.59 14.77 7.96
N GLY A 121 13.78 13.73 7.15
CA GLY A 121 14.94 12.83 7.21
C GLY A 121 16.26 13.57 6.98
N PHE A 122 16.28 14.50 6.03
CA PHE A 122 17.43 15.38 5.79
C PHE A 122 17.72 16.30 7.00
N PHE A 123 16.71 16.94 7.57
CA PHE A 123 16.89 17.81 8.74
C PHE A 123 17.23 17.06 10.03
N THR A 124 16.66 15.86 10.22
CA THR A 124 16.88 15.05 11.44
C THR A 124 18.26 14.39 11.42
N SER A 125 18.79 14.05 10.23
CA SER A 125 20.14 13.49 10.08
C SER A 125 21.24 14.56 10.04
N GLY A 126 20.86 15.85 9.92
CA GLY A 126 21.77 16.97 9.65
C GLY A 126 21.95 17.97 10.79
N TYR A 127 21.53 17.69 12.03
CA TYR A 127 21.77 18.61 13.15
C TYR A 127 22.16 17.89 14.45
N SER A 128 23.40 17.39 14.47
CA SER A 128 24.19 17.32 15.69
C SER A 128 25.56 17.94 15.40
N GLN A 129 25.57 19.25 15.19
CA GLN A 129 26.78 20.03 15.45
C GLN A 129 26.38 21.14 16.41
N ARG A 130 27.02 21.08 17.57
CA ARG A 130 27.00 22.04 18.65
C ARG A 130 27.22 23.43 18.08
N ASP A 131 26.46 24.41 18.56
CA ASP A 131 27.00 25.74 18.84
C ASP A 131 26.36 26.25 20.13
N SER A 132 26.85 25.67 21.23
CA SER A 132 27.04 26.41 22.45
C SER A 132 28.12 27.47 22.21
N PHE A 133 27.74 28.64 21.71
CA PHE A 133 28.50 29.86 21.97
C PHE A 133 27.54 30.96 22.37
N ALA A 134 27.45 31.12 23.70
CA ALA A 134 27.04 32.34 24.34
C ALA A 134 27.88 33.49 23.77
N CYS A 135 27.25 34.50 23.18
CA CYS A 135 27.88 35.80 23.02
C CYS A 135 27.57 36.62 24.27
N ARG A 136 28.62 36.75 25.08
CA ARG A 136 28.86 37.83 26.03
C ARG A 136 28.90 39.18 25.31
#